data_AF-A0ABD5S143-F1
#
_entry.id   AF-A0ABD5S143-F1
#
_cell.length_a   1.000
_cell.length_b   1.000
_cell.length_c   1.000
_cell.angle_alpha   90.00
_cell.angle_beta   90.00
_cell.angle_gamma   90.00
#
_symmetry.space_group_name_H-M   'P 1'
#
loop_
_entity.id
_entity.type
_entity.pdbx_description
1 polymer ?
#
loop_
_entity_poly.entity_id
_entity_poly.type
_entity_poly.pdbx_seq_one_letter_code
_entity_poly.pdbx_strand_id
1 'polypeptide(L)'
;MTVTRTPTRALPAVVLHLLYGTLAGGAFGGLVGTSEHRRRERSLHLWTGLGAVYGLVLSELGLHVLLERVNDQDVPPDERFLFHLGHLVYGLTLGAWCGYRDRDRDRQ
;
A
#
# COMPACT_ATOMS: atom_id res chain seq x y z
N MET A 1 -18.60 -35.39 11.00
CA MET A 1 -17.18 -35.14 10.63
C MET A 1 -17.02 -33.62 10.57
N THR A 2 -16.70 -33.00 11.70
CA THR A 2 -16.71 -31.53 11.85
C THR A 2 -15.35 -31.00 11.43
N VAL A 3 -15.29 -30.39 10.24
CA VAL A 3 -14.10 -29.66 9.79
C VAL A 3 -13.99 -28.38 10.62
N THR A 4 -13.16 -28.40 11.65
CA THR A 4 -12.74 -27.18 12.36
C THR A 4 -11.86 -26.37 11.43
N ARG A 5 -12.45 -25.51 10.60
CA ARG A 5 -11.73 -24.37 10.02
C ARG A 5 -11.34 -23.49 11.21
N THR A 6 -10.08 -23.48 11.59
CA THR A 6 -9.54 -22.50 12.53
C THR A 6 -9.33 -21.17 11.78
N PRO A 7 -10.17 -20.13 12.01
CA PRO A 7 -9.97 -18.80 11.40
C PRO A 7 -8.82 -18.00 12.07
N THR A 8 -8.03 -18.64 12.95
CA THR A 8 -7.13 -17.97 13.90
C THR A 8 -5.94 -17.25 13.26
N ARG A 9 -5.61 -17.50 11.98
CA ARG A 9 -4.50 -16.82 11.28
C ARG A 9 -4.90 -15.59 10.47
N ALA A 10 -6.17 -15.47 10.09
CA ALA A 10 -6.65 -14.34 9.28
C ALA A 10 -6.61 -13.01 10.05
N LEU A 11 -6.98 -13.04 11.34
CA LEU A 11 -6.96 -11.87 12.21
C LEU A 11 -5.53 -11.31 12.41
N PRO A 12 -4.54 -12.13 12.81
CA PRO A 12 -3.14 -11.70 12.86
C PRO A 12 -2.63 -11.16 11.52
N ALA A 13 -2.99 -11.80 10.41
CA ALA A 13 -2.59 -11.37 9.08
C ALA A 13 -3.16 -9.98 8.73
N VAL A 14 -4.44 -9.74 8.99
CA VAL A 14 -5.09 -8.44 8.74
C VAL A 14 -4.55 -7.35 9.66
N VAL A 15 -4.29 -7.66 10.94
CA VAL A 15 -3.70 -6.70 11.88
C VAL A 15 -2.29 -6.32 11.46
N LEU A 16 -1.47 -7.30 11.08
CA LEU A 16 -0.11 -7.05 10.62
C LEU A 16 -0.10 -6.28 9.28
N HIS A 17 -1.07 -6.58 8.41
CA HIS A 17 -1.28 -5.84 7.15
C HIS A 17 -1.66 -4.37 7.40
N LEU A 18 -2.58 -4.11 8.33
CA LEU A 18 -2.99 -2.75 8.71
C LEU A 18 -1.84 -1.99 9.36
N LEU A 19 -1.11 -2.61 10.28
CA LEU A 19 0.06 -2.01 10.93
C LEU A 19 1.14 -1.67 9.90
N TYR A 20 1.47 -2.61 9.02
CA TYR A 20 2.47 -2.38 7.97
C TYR A 20 2.02 -1.31 6.97
N GLY A 21 0.77 -1.37 6.48
CA GLY A 21 0.24 -0.38 5.55
C GLY A 21 0.18 1.04 6.15
N THR A 22 -0.17 1.16 7.43
CA THR A 22 -0.22 2.44 8.13
C THR A 22 1.18 2.98 8.43
N LEU A 23 2.13 2.13 8.83
CA LEU A 23 3.52 2.51 9.09
C LEU A 23 4.26 2.89 7.79
N ALA A 24 4.09 2.10 6.74
CA ALA A 24 4.63 2.42 5.41
C ALA A 24 3.99 3.71 4.86
N GLY A 25 2.70 3.93 5.11
CA GLY A 25 1.96 5.10 4.62
C GLY A 25 2.37 6.36 5.36
N GLY A 26 2.56 6.24 6.67
CA GLY A 26 3.13 7.28 7.51
C GLY A 26 4.57 7.61 7.13
N ALA A 27 5.40 6.60 6.83
CA ALA A 27 6.77 6.80 6.38
C ALA A 27 6.82 7.49 5.00
N PHE A 28 5.97 7.07 4.06
CA PHE A 28 5.84 7.71 2.75
C PHE A 28 5.35 9.16 2.89
N GLY A 29 4.28 9.39 3.67
CA GLY A 29 3.78 10.74 3.96
C GLY A 29 4.80 11.63 4.67
N GLY A 30 5.60 11.08 5.58
CA GLY A 30 6.67 11.78 6.30
C GLY A 30 7.89 12.11 5.43
N LEU A 31 8.33 11.17 4.58
CA LEU A 31 9.36 11.40 3.56
C LEU A 31 8.91 12.47 2.53
N VAL A 32 7.62 12.47 2.19
CA VAL A 32 7.01 13.48 1.34
C VAL A 32 6.96 14.84 2.03
N GLY A 33 6.48 14.89 3.27
CA GLY A 33 6.37 16.14 4.05
C GLY A 33 7.72 16.77 4.41
N THR A 34 8.80 15.98 4.47
CA THR A 34 10.17 16.51 4.66
C THR A 34 10.81 16.97 3.35
N SER A 35 10.30 16.52 2.20
CA SER A 35 10.72 16.99 0.87
C SER A 35 10.09 18.33 0.43
N GLU A 36 9.24 18.92 1.28
CA GLU A 36 8.58 20.23 1.13
C GLU A 36 9.55 21.39 0.81
N HIS A 37 10.84 21.29 1.15
CA HIS A 37 11.82 22.32 0.81
C HIS A 37 12.29 22.33 -0.66
N ARG A 38 11.88 21.36 -1.49
CA ARG A 38 12.39 21.27 -2.87
C ARG A 38 11.37 20.67 -3.86
N ARG A 39 10.36 21.46 -4.26
CA ARG A 39 9.86 21.64 -5.66
C ARG A 39 8.37 21.97 -5.68
N ARG A 40 8.12 23.27 -5.72
CA ARG A 40 7.01 23.93 -6.42
C ARG A 40 6.82 23.28 -7.80
N GLU A 41 5.58 22.93 -8.14
CA GLU A 41 5.12 22.31 -9.41
C GLU A 41 5.34 20.80 -9.59
N ARG A 42 4.95 19.96 -8.62
CA ARG A 42 4.86 18.52 -8.86
C ARG A 42 3.47 18.17 -9.45
N SER A 43 3.44 17.86 -10.75
CA SER A 43 2.21 17.53 -11.50
C SER A 43 1.49 16.30 -10.92
N LEU A 44 0.15 16.29 -10.96
CA LEU A 44 -0.73 15.19 -10.54
C LEU A 44 -0.19 13.81 -10.96
N HIS A 45 0.35 13.71 -12.18
CA HIS A 45 0.94 12.48 -12.72
C HIS A 45 2.10 11.93 -11.90
N LEU A 46 2.92 12.80 -11.32
CA LEU A 46 4.08 12.40 -10.52
C LEU A 46 3.64 11.87 -9.16
N TRP A 47 2.60 12.48 -8.57
CA TRP A 47 1.97 12.00 -7.34
C TRP A 47 1.27 10.65 -7.53
N THR A 48 0.50 10.52 -8.60
CA THR A 48 -0.12 9.25 -8.99
C THR A 48 0.92 8.17 -9.25
N GLY A 49 2.02 8.50 -9.94
CA GLY A 49 3.12 7.57 -10.20
C GLY A 49 3.86 7.13 -8.94
N LEU A 50 4.14 8.05 -8.02
CA LEU A 50 4.73 7.74 -6.71
C LEU A 50 3.80 6.84 -5.88
N GLY A 51 2.50 7.12 -5.89
CA GLY A 51 1.49 6.27 -5.25
C GLY A 51 1.46 4.87 -5.83
N ALA A 52 1.54 4.72 -7.16
CA ALA A 52 1.60 3.42 -7.83
C ALA A 52 2.85 2.61 -7.41
N VAL A 53 4.03 3.23 -7.43
CA VAL A 53 5.29 2.59 -7.00
C VAL A 53 5.18 2.16 -5.54
N TYR A 54 4.65 3.04 -4.69
CA TYR A 54 4.41 2.74 -3.29
C TYR A 54 3.49 1.54 -3.09
N GLY A 55 2.36 1.48 -3.83
CA GLY A 55 1.44 0.34 -3.81
C GLY A 55 2.10 -0.97 -4.24
N LEU A 56 2.90 -0.95 -5.32
CA LEU A 56 3.60 -2.14 -5.79
C LEU A 56 4.66 -2.65 -4.80
N VAL A 57 5.45 -1.76 -4.20
CA VAL A 57 6.45 -2.12 -3.18
C VAL A 57 5.77 -2.76 -1.96
N LEU A 58 4.67 -2.16 -1.49
CA LEU A 58 3.84 -2.71 -0.42
C LEU A 58 3.31 -4.10 -0.76
N SER A 59 2.91 -4.29 -2.01
CA SER A 59 2.37 -5.56 -2.48
C SER A 59 3.43 -6.66 -2.46
N GLU A 60 4.63 -6.37 -2.93
CA GLU A 60 5.69 -7.37 -2.95
C GLU A 60 6.15 -7.75 -1.55
N LEU A 61 6.19 -6.76 -0.66
CA LEU A 61 6.55 -6.97 0.74
C LEU A 61 5.44 -7.72 1.48
N GLY A 62 4.17 -7.41 1.20
CA GLY A 62 3.02 -8.15 1.72
C GLY A 62 3.01 -9.60 1.27
N LEU A 63 3.28 -9.89 0.00
CA LEU A 63 3.29 -11.25 -0.50
C LEU A 63 4.43 -12.07 0.13
N HIS A 64 5.68 -11.58 0.05
CA HIS A 64 6.85 -12.34 0.52
C HIS A 64 6.96 -12.40 2.04
N VAL A 65 6.68 -11.31 2.76
CA VAL A 65 6.88 -11.26 4.21
C VAL A 65 5.64 -11.79 4.93
N LEU A 66 4.44 -11.34 4.55
CA LEU A 66 3.22 -11.67 5.28
C LEU A 66 2.64 -13.02 4.85
N LEU A 67 2.42 -13.24 3.56
CA LEU A 67 1.74 -14.45 3.08
C LEU A 67 2.70 -15.65 3.04
N GLU A 68 3.88 -15.50 2.44
CA GLU A 68 4.83 -16.62 2.32
C GLU A 68 5.60 -16.89 3.63
N ARG A 69 6.19 -15.86 4.26
CA ARG A 69 7.03 -16.08 5.46
C ARG A 69 6.25 -16.23 6.76
N VAL A 70 5.32 -15.32 7.05
CA VAL A 70 4.65 -15.27 8.36
C VAL A 70 3.48 -16.23 8.42
N ASN A 71 2.70 -16.32 7.32
CA ASN A 71 1.51 -17.15 7.28
C ASN A 71 1.76 -18.56 6.71
N ASP A 72 2.96 -18.80 6.15
CA ASP A 72 3.37 -20.07 5.53
C ASP A 72 2.34 -20.55 4.48
N GLN A 73 1.90 -19.61 3.63
CA GLN A 73 0.94 -19.90 2.58
C GLN A 73 1.57 -19.85 1.21
N ASP A 74 1.35 -20.94 0.47
CA ASP A 74 1.63 -20.98 -0.95
C ASP A 74 0.41 -20.43 -1.71
N VAL A 75 0.54 -19.18 -2.17
CA VAL A 75 -0.55 -18.44 -2.83
C VAL A 75 -0.58 -18.82 -4.31
N PRO A 76 -1.73 -19.23 -4.87
CA PRO A 76 -1.85 -19.50 -6.30
C PRO A 76 -1.49 -18.28 -7.17
N PRO A 77 -0.97 -18.47 -8.39
CA PRO A 77 -0.57 -17.37 -9.27
C PRO A 77 -1.68 -16.32 -9.51
N ASP A 78 -2.93 -16.78 -9.65
CA ASP A 78 -4.09 -15.92 -9.90
C ASP A 78 -4.40 -15.02 -8.70
N GLU A 79 -4.27 -15.56 -7.47
CA GLU A 79 -4.48 -14.80 -6.23
C GLU A 79 -3.34 -13.80 -5.99
N ARG A 80 -2.09 -14.16 -6.31
CA ARG A 80 -0.94 -13.24 -6.31
C ARG A 80 -1.19 -12.06 -7.25
N PHE A 81 -1.66 -12.32 -8.46
CA PHE A 81 -1.96 -11.27 -9.43
C PHE A 81 -3.05 -10.31 -8.91
N LEU A 82 -4.14 -10.84 -8.36
CA LEU A 82 -5.20 -10.01 -7.77
C LEU A 82 -4.69 -9.21 -6.56
N PHE A 83 -3.79 -9.77 -5.77
CA PHE A 83 -3.14 -9.07 -4.65
C PHE A 83 -2.33 -7.86 -5.12
N HIS A 84 -1.52 -8.03 -6.17
CA HIS A 84 -0.76 -6.94 -6.80
C HIS A 84 -1.65 -5.89 -7.44
N LEU A 85 -2.69 -6.33 -8.15
CA LEU A 85 -3.63 -5.43 -8.81
C LEU A 85 -4.37 -4.55 -7.79
N GLY A 86 -4.84 -5.14 -6.68
CA GLY A 86 -5.50 -4.39 -5.61
C GLY A 86 -4.60 -3.32 -5.00
N HIS A 87 -3.34 -3.67 -4.74
CA HIS A 87 -2.35 -2.72 -4.21
C HIS A 87 -1.96 -1.63 -5.22
N LEU A 88 -1.89 -1.97 -6.50
CA LEU A 88 -1.64 -0.99 -7.56
C LEU A 88 -2.78 0.03 -7.65
N VAL A 89 -4.04 -0.44 -7.67
CA VAL A 89 -5.22 0.43 -7.69
C VAL A 89 -5.26 1.33 -6.45
N TYR A 90 -4.98 0.76 -5.28
CA TYR A 90 -4.88 1.51 -4.03
C TYR A 90 -3.78 2.59 -4.09
N GLY A 91 -2.58 2.22 -4.56
CA GLY A 91 -1.47 3.15 -4.71
C GLY A 91 -1.78 4.30 -5.68
N LEU A 92 -2.37 3.99 -6.83
CA LEU A 92 -2.80 4.98 -7.82
C LEU A 92 -3.84 5.95 -7.25
N THR A 93 -4.85 5.43 -6.57
CA THR A 93 -5.91 6.27 -5.97
C THR A 93 -5.38 7.14 -4.84
N LEU A 94 -4.51 6.59 -3.97
CA LEU A 94 -3.87 7.35 -2.91
C LEU A 94 -2.97 8.47 -3.46
N GLY A 95 -2.14 8.16 -4.46
CA GLY A 95 -1.27 9.14 -5.12
C GLY A 95 -2.06 10.26 -5.80
N ALA A 96 -3.14 9.91 -6.51
CA ALA A 96 -4.03 10.89 -7.13
C ALA A 96 -4.72 11.79 -6.08
N TRP A 97 -5.17 11.22 -4.96
CA TRP A 97 -5.78 11.97 -3.87
C TRP A 97 -4.77 12.93 -3.20
N CYS A 98 -3.55 12.48 -2.94
CA CYS A 98 -2.48 13.34 -2.44
C CYS A 98 -2.18 14.49 -3.40
N GLY A 99 -2.05 14.21 -4.70
CA GLY A 99 -1.82 15.24 -5.71
C GLY A 99 -2.98 16.24 -5.85
N TYR A 100 -4.22 15.82 -5.58
CA TYR A 100 -5.36 16.74 -5.51
C TYR A 100 -5.29 17.67 -4.29
N ARG A 101 -4.97 17.13 -3.10
CA ARG A 101 -4.86 17.93 -1.86
C ARG A 101 -3.74 18.96 -1.89
N ASP A 102 -2.61 18.60 -2.51
CA ASP A 102 -1.47 19.51 -2.73
C ASP A 102 -1.90 20.72 -3.57
N ARG A 103 -2.63 20.45 -4.66
CA ARG A 103 -3.12 21.47 -5.60
C ARG A 103 -4.21 22.37 -5.03
N ASP A 104 -5.01 21.89 -4.08
CA ASP A 104 -6.06 22.64 -3.40
C ASP A 104 -5.48 23.59 -2.33
N ARG A 105 -4.42 23.18 -1.64
CA ARG A 105 -3.66 24.06 -0.72
C ARG A 105 -3.04 25.26 -1.43
N ASP A 106 -2.50 25.08 -2.63
CA ASP A 106 -1.91 26.16 -3.42
C ASP A 106 -2.93 27.22 -3.91
N ARG A 107 -4.24 26.96 -3.79
CA ARG A 107 -5.31 27.87 -4.22
C ARG A 107 -5.90 28.74 -3.11
N GLN A 108 -5.56 28.47 -1.84
CA GLN A 108 -6.00 29.26 -0.67
C GLN A 108 -4.95 30.31 -0.29
#